data_AF-A0A389LZP5-F1
#
_entry.id   AF-A0A389LZP5-F1
#
_cell.length_a   1.000
_cell.length_b   1.000
_cell.length_c   1.000
_cell.angle_alpha   90.00
_cell.angle_beta   90.00
_cell.angle_gamma   90.00
#
_symmetry.space_group_name_H-M   'P 1'
#
loop_
_entity.id
_entity.type
_entity.pdbx_description
1 polymer ?
#
loop_
_entity_poly.entity_id
_entity_poly.type
_entity_poly.pdbx_seq_one_letter_code
_entity_poly.pdbx_strand_id
1 'polypeptide(L)'
;MLNSLILRPEHTNDATAIDHLINAYNLTRNDGDQVLAVVAEADDILAGYIVFSEINSKVYLSSLVVSPSFYNKKIAQHLIAAGMAGLKKKSLIFNALLPIEELYFSPEFKQQQGV
;
A
#
# COMPACT_ATOMS: atom_id res chain seq x y z
N MET A 1 -0.60 -22.74 -0.16
CA MET A 1 0.58 -22.05 -0.74
C MET A 1 0.07 -20.83 -1.50
N LEU A 2 0.87 -19.77 -1.62
CA LEU A 2 0.57 -18.62 -2.49
C LEU A 2 0.97 -19.04 -3.91
N ASN A 3 0.01 -19.17 -4.84
CA ASN A 3 0.29 -19.74 -6.16
C ASN A 3 0.71 -18.67 -7.16
N SER A 4 0.27 -17.42 -6.95
CA SER A 4 0.64 -16.27 -7.77
C SER A 4 0.72 -15.00 -6.92
N LEU A 5 1.68 -14.12 -7.25
CA LEU A 5 1.74 -12.75 -6.75
C LEU A 5 2.04 -11.84 -7.93
N ILE A 6 1.11 -10.92 -8.21
CA ILE A 6 1.22 -9.94 -9.29
C ILE A 6 1.32 -8.56 -8.65
N LEU A 7 2.34 -7.81 -9.03
CA LEU A 7 2.52 -6.41 -8.64
C LEU A 7 2.29 -5.55 -9.87
N ARG A 8 1.35 -4.61 -9.80
CA ARG A 8 1.01 -3.75 -10.94
C ARG A 8 0.58 -2.36 -10.48
N PRO A 9 0.67 -1.33 -11.34
CA PRO A 9 0.02 -0.06 -11.07
C PRO A 9 -1.47 -0.26 -10.77
N GLU A 10 -2.00 0.60 -9.91
CA GLU A 10 -3.44 0.69 -9.70
C GLU A 10 -4.18 1.03 -11.00
N HIS A 11 -5.33 0.39 -11.20
CA HIS A 11 -6.30 0.70 -12.24
C HIS A 11 -7.64 1.16 -11.62
N THR A 12 -8.45 1.88 -12.39
CA THR A 12 -9.78 2.37 -11.95
C THR A 12 -10.70 1.24 -11.46
N ASN A 13 -10.56 0.05 -12.01
CA ASN A 13 -11.36 -1.12 -11.62
C ASN A 13 -10.97 -1.67 -10.24
N ASP A 14 -9.81 -1.28 -9.70
CA ASP A 14 -9.36 -1.71 -8.37
C ASP A 14 -10.04 -0.89 -7.26
N ALA A 15 -10.70 0.23 -7.59
CA ALA A 15 -11.18 1.19 -6.60
C ALA A 15 -12.05 0.56 -5.52
N THR A 16 -13.06 -0.24 -5.91
CA THR A 16 -13.93 -0.94 -4.97
C THR A 16 -13.18 -1.95 -4.10
N ALA A 17 -12.24 -2.70 -4.68
CA ALA A 17 -11.46 -3.69 -3.92
C ALA A 17 -10.49 -3.02 -2.94
N ILE A 18 -9.90 -1.90 -3.35
CA ILE A 18 -9.04 -1.06 -2.51
C ILE A 18 -9.86 -0.46 -1.36
N ASP A 19 -11.04 0.10 -1.64
CA ASP A 19 -11.92 0.66 -0.60
C ASP A 19 -12.31 -0.42 0.42
N HIS A 20 -12.65 -1.62 -0.04
CA HIS A 20 -12.93 -2.75 0.85
C HIS A 20 -11.72 -3.12 1.72
N LEU A 21 -10.52 -3.16 1.12
CA LEU A 21 -9.27 -3.46 1.83
C LEU A 21 -8.94 -2.39 2.88
N ILE A 22 -9.09 -1.12 2.54
CA ILE A 22 -8.79 0.03 3.40
C ILE A 22 -9.83 0.16 4.52
N ASN A 23 -11.12 -0.02 4.21
CA ASN A 23 -12.22 0.04 5.19
C ASN A 23 -12.11 -1.05 6.25
N ALA A 24 -11.48 -2.20 5.95
CA ALA A 24 -11.20 -3.23 6.94
C ALA A 24 -10.31 -2.73 8.10
N TYR A 25 -9.64 -1.59 7.92
CA TYR A 25 -8.80 -0.92 8.93
C TYR A 25 -9.42 0.39 9.44
N ASN A 26 -10.70 0.67 9.14
CA ASN A 26 -11.37 1.94 9.42
C ASN A 26 -10.65 3.16 8.82
N LEU A 27 -9.98 2.96 7.68
CA LEU A 27 -9.30 4.02 6.95
C LEU A 27 -10.17 4.55 5.83
N THR A 28 -9.86 5.74 5.34
CA THR A 28 -10.47 6.31 4.15
C THR A 28 -9.43 6.47 3.05
N ARG A 29 -9.86 6.22 1.81
CA ARG A 29 -9.03 6.41 0.62
C ARG A 29 -8.86 7.91 0.36
N ASN A 30 -7.63 8.35 0.13
CA ASN A 30 -7.33 9.74 -0.27
C ASN A 30 -6.67 9.74 -1.65
N ASP A 31 -7.38 10.29 -2.64
CA ASP A 31 -6.97 10.31 -4.05
C ASP A 31 -6.34 11.64 -4.51
N GLY A 32 -6.47 12.73 -3.72
CA GLY A 32 -6.28 14.11 -4.21
C GLY A 32 -4.86 14.46 -4.67
N ASP A 33 -3.84 13.81 -4.09
CA ASP A 33 -2.42 14.14 -4.31
C ASP A 33 -1.58 12.91 -4.72
N GLN A 34 -2.22 11.85 -5.21
CA GLN A 34 -1.55 10.59 -5.54
C GLN A 34 -0.66 10.73 -6.79
N VAL A 35 0.63 10.40 -6.66
CA VAL A 35 1.58 10.36 -7.78
C VAL A 35 1.89 8.93 -8.26
N LEU A 36 1.72 7.95 -7.40
CA LEU A 36 1.91 6.54 -7.70
C LEU A 36 1.13 5.69 -6.71
N ALA A 37 0.42 4.69 -7.22
CA ALA A 37 -0.04 3.58 -6.41
C ALA A 37 0.27 2.25 -7.10
N VAL A 38 0.53 1.25 -6.26
CA VAL A 38 0.80 -0.13 -6.69
C VAL A 38 -0.08 -1.06 -5.88
N VAL A 39 -0.70 -2.00 -6.57
CA VAL A 39 -1.50 -3.08 -5.96
C VAL A 39 -0.72 -4.38 -6.02
N ALA A 40 -0.93 -5.21 -5.01
CA ALA A 40 -0.53 -6.60 -4.97
C ALA A 40 -1.78 -7.46 -5.09
N GLU A 41 -1.79 -8.32 -6.10
CA GLU A 41 -2.86 -9.29 -6.34
C GLU A 41 -2.29 -10.69 -6.12
N ALA A 42 -2.99 -11.49 -5.35
CA ALA A 42 -2.61 -12.85 -5.03
C ALA A 42 -3.80 -13.78 -5.18
N ASP A 43 -3.65 -14.79 -6.04
CA ASP A 43 -4.73 -15.75 -6.32
C ASP A 43 -6.04 -15.03 -6.73
N ASP A 44 -5.92 -14.04 -7.63
CA ASP A 44 -6.98 -13.14 -8.13
C ASP A 44 -7.68 -12.26 -7.07
N ILE A 45 -7.10 -12.16 -5.88
CA ILE A 45 -7.60 -11.33 -4.77
C ILE A 45 -6.62 -10.19 -4.48
N LEU A 46 -7.16 -8.99 -4.26
CA LEU A 46 -6.35 -7.85 -3.83
C LEU A 46 -5.76 -8.13 -2.44
N ALA A 47 -4.45 -8.34 -2.41
CA ALA A 47 -3.71 -8.74 -1.22
C ALA A 47 -2.97 -7.59 -0.55
N GLY A 48 -2.78 -6.47 -1.25
CA GLY A 48 -2.23 -5.26 -0.65
C GLY A 48 -2.20 -4.07 -1.62
N TYR A 49 -1.92 -2.92 -1.06
CA TYR A 49 -1.99 -1.62 -1.71
C TYR A 49 -0.95 -0.68 -1.09
N ILE A 50 -0.24 0.09 -1.92
CA ILE A 50 0.71 1.10 -1.48
C ILE A 50 0.53 2.38 -2.29
N VAL A 51 0.56 3.53 -1.63
CA VAL A 51 0.32 4.86 -2.23
C VAL A 51 1.43 5.81 -1.87
N PHE A 52 1.88 6.54 -2.88
CA PHE A 52 2.74 7.69 -2.74
C PHE A 52 2.02 8.95 -3.20
N SER A 53 2.06 9.99 -2.39
CA SER A 53 1.49 11.31 -2.70
C SER A 53 2.56 12.39 -2.72
N GLU A 54 2.31 13.46 -3.46
CA GLU A 54 3.19 14.62 -3.53
C GLU A 54 2.59 15.80 -2.76
N ILE A 55 3.31 16.28 -1.75
CA ILE A 55 2.92 17.44 -0.94
C ILE A 55 4.10 18.42 -0.92
N ASN A 56 3.86 19.67 -1.30
CA ASN A 56 4.91 20.71 -1.39
C ASN A 56 6.15 20.27 -2.18
N SER A 57 5.92 19.64 -3.35
CA SER A 57 6.96 19.11 -4.23
C SER A 57 7.87 18.04 -3.62
N LYS A 58 7.37 17.34 -2.59
CA LYS A 58 8.04 16.20 -1.96
C LYS A 58 7.13 14.99 -2.03
N VAL A 59 7.70 13.84 -2.36
CA VAL A 59 6.97 12.58 -2.47
C VAL A 59 7.06 11.81 -1.17
N TYR A 60 5.91 11.39 -0.68
CA TYR A 60 5.79 10.69 0.58
C TYR A 60 5.02 9.39 0.43
N LEU A 61 5.24 8.45 1.35
CA LEU A 61 4.39 7.28 1.51
C LEU A 61 3.14 7.69 2.28
N SER A 62 1.97 7.57 1.64
CA SER A 62 0.68 7.98 2.21
C SER A 62 -0.12 6.81 2.75
N SER A 63 0.03 5.62 2.16
CA SER A 63 -0.66 4.43 2.63
C SER A 63 0.11 3.17 2.26
N LEU A 64 0.11 2.19 3.14
CA LEU A 64 0.57 0.83 2.90
C LEU A 64 -0.35 -0.11 3.67
N VAL A 65 -1.15 -0.87 2.94
CA VAL A 65 -2.12 -1.81 3.50
C VAL A 65 -1.87 -3.19 2.90
N VAL A 66 -1.86 -4.22 3.75
CA VAL A 66 -1.81 -5.62 3.32
C VAL A 66 -3.04 -6.30 3.90
N SER A 67 -3.69 -7.18 3.16
CA SER A 67 -4.82 -7.96 3.67
C SER A 67 -4.36 -8.90 4.80
N PRO A 68 -5.10 -9.05 5.91
CA PRO A 68 -4.71 -9.91 7.03
C PRO A 68 -4.46 -11.37 6.60
N SER A 69 -5.19 -11.84 5.59
CA SER A 69 -5.03 -13.17 5.00
C SER A 69 -3.65 -13.41 4.36
N PHE A 70 -2.81 -12.37 4.24
CA PHE A 70 -1.53 -12.41 3.54
C PHE A 70 -0.33 -11.84 4.32
N TYR A 71 -0.46 -11.50 5.60
CA TYR A 71 0.63 -10.87 6.36
C TYR A 71 1.95 -11.64 6.40
N ASN A 72 1.89 -12.98 6.50
CA ASN A 72 3.10 -13.81 6.57
C ASN A 72 3.73 -14.09 5.19
N LYS A 73 3.36 -13.35 4.14
CA LYS A 73 3.78 -13.60 2.75
C LYS A 73 4.69 -12.51 2.17
N LYS A 74 5.31 -11.68 3.02
CA LYS A 74 6.25 -10.59 2.61
C LYS A 74 5.66 -9.59 1.60
N ILE A 75 4.32 -9.51 1.47
CA ILE A 75 3.65 -8.64 0.47
C ILE A 75 4.03 -7.17 0.66
N ALA A 76 4.11 -6.70 1.91
CA ALA A 76 4.55 -5.34 2.21
C ALA A 76 5.93 -5.02 1.61
N GLN A 77 6.89 -5.94 1.71
CA GLN A 77 8.24 -5.76 1.18
C GLN A 77 8.23 -5.67 -0.35
N HIS A 78 7.44 -6.53 -0.99
CA HIS A 78 7.25 -6.54 -2.44
C HIS A 78 6.59 -5.25 -2.95
N LEU A 79 5.57 -4.76 -2.24
CA LEU A 79 4.91 -3.49 -2.53
C LEU A 79 5.87 -2.30 -2.40
N ILE A 80 6.65 -2.24 -1.32
CA ILE A 80 7.65 -1.18 -1.13
C ILE A 80 8.67 -1.21 -2.26
N ALA A 81 9.22 -2.38 -2.59
CA ALA A 81 10.20 -2.51 -3.68
C ALA A 81 9.62 -2.06 -5.03
N ALA A 82 8.39 -2.47 -5.35
CA ALA A 82 7.70 -2.08 -6.58
C ALA A 82 7.39 -0.57 -6.61
N GLY A 83 6.92 0.00 -5.49
CA GLY A 83 6.67 1.43 -5.32
C GLY A 83 7.93 2.26 -5.55
N MET A 84 9.03 1.92 -4.88
CA MET A 84 10.31 2.60 -5.03
C MET A 84 10.86 2.50 -6.46
N ALA A 85 10.72 1.34 -7.11
CA ALA A 85 11.09 1.18 -8.52
C ALA A 85 10.21 2.06 -9.44
N GLY A 86 8.91 2.17 -9.13
CA GLY A 86 7.97 3.05 -9.84
C GLY A 86 8.34 4.53 -9.71
N LEU A 87 8.66 5.00 -8.49
CA LEU A 87 9.13 6.36 -8.25
C LEU A 87 10.40 6.67 -9.04
N LYS A 88 11.38 5.75 -9.01
CA LYS A 88 12.62 5.88 -9.78
C LYS A 88 12.36 6.01 -11.29
N LYS A 89 11.44 5.22 -11.84
CA LYS A 89 11.05 5.31 -13.27
C LYS A 89 10.40 6.66 -13.62
N LYS A 90 9.71 7.28 -12.66
CA LYS A 90 9.10 8.60 -12.81
C LYS A 90 10.04 9.76 -12.48
N SER A 91 11.32 9.49 -12.16
CA SER A 91 12.29 10.49 -11.69
C SER A 91 11.83 11.24 -10.43
N LEU A 92 10.98 10.62 -9.61
CA LEU A 92 10.50 11.15 -8.34
C LEU A 92 11.40 10.67 -7.21
N ILE A 93 11.81 11.59 -6.33
CA ILE A 93 12.64 11.29 -5.17
C ILE A 93 11.73 11.05 -3.98
N PHE A 94 11.78 9.84 -3.40
CA PHE A 94 11.11 9.55 -2.14
C PHE A 94 11.74 10.38 -1.02
N ASN A 95 10.96 11.22 -0.36
CA ASN A 95 11.45 12.13 0.68
C ASN A 95 11.36 11.52 2.06
N ALA A 96 10.20 11.01 2.45
CA ALA A 96 9.96 10.44 3.77
C ALA A 96 8.61 9.72 3.81
N LEU A 97 8.33 9.04 4.92
CA LEU A 97 6.95 8.78 5.31
C LEU A 97 6.27 10.13 5.57
N LEU A 98 4.99 10.31 5.20
CA LEU A 98 4.27 11.45 5.78
C LEU A 98 4.32 11.29 7.29
N PRO A 99 4.38 12.40 8.06
CA PRO A 99 4.00 12.40 9.46
C PRO A 99 2.49 12.18 9.56
N ILE A 100 2.02 11.04 9.06
CA ILE A 100 0.72 10.48 9.39
C ILE A 100 0.99 9.75 10.69
N GLU A 101 0.26 10.11 11.74
CA GLU A 101 0.36 9.50 13.06
C GLU A 101 0.16 7.98 13.06
N GLU A 102 -0.21 7.36 11.93
CA GLU A 102 -0.51 5.94 11.86
C GLU A 102 -0.17 5.35 10.47
N LEU A 103 1.00 4.72 10.36
CA LEU A 103 1.14 3.53 9.52
C LEU A 103 0.31 2.43 10.19
N TYR A 104 -0.94 2.27 9.76
CA TYR A 104 -1.86 1.32 10.38
C TYR A 104 -1.50 -0.10 9.97
N PHE A 105 -0.86 -0.81 10.89
CA PHE A 105 -0.90 -2.26 10.90
C PHE A 105 -2.22 -2.70 11.56
N SER A 106 -2.75 -3.86 11.18
CA SER A 106 -3.90 -4.47 11.85
C SER A 106 -3.82 -4.44 13.38
N PRO A 107 -4.97 -4.43 14.07
CA PRO A 107 -5.04 -4.72 15.50
C PRO A 107 -4.30 -6.02 15.89
N GLU A 108 -4.36 -7.05 15.05
CA GLU A 108 -3.67 -8.34 15.26
C GLU A 108 -2.14 -8.19 15.20
N PHE A 109 -1.62 -7.30 14.35
CA PHE A 109 -0.18 -6.99 14.32
C PHE A 109 0.26 -6.16 15.52
N LYS A 110 -0.59 -5.24 16.02
CA LYS A 110 -0.32 -4.49 17.27
C LYS A 110 -0.24 -5.47 18.47
N GLN A 111 -1.17 -6.43 18.57
CA GLN A 111 -1.16 -7.46 19.62
C GLN A 111 0.06 -8.41 19.58
N GLN A 112 0.60 -8.73 18.41
CA GLN A 112 1.78 -9.60 18.30
C GLN A 112 3.11 -8.91 18.65
N GLN A 113 3.15 -7.58 18.68
CA GLN A 113 4.33 -6.77 19.02
C GLN A 113 4.35 -6.32 20.50
N GLY A 114 3.32 -6.63 21.29
CA GLY A 114 3.25 -6.24 22.70
C GLY A 114 3.07 -4.73 22.92
N VAL A 115 2.39 -4.05 21.99
CA VAL A 115 1.92 -2.66 22.12
C VAL A 115 0.41 -2.63 22.30
#